data_AF-A0A9D0AAN3-F1
#
_entry.id   AF-A0A9D0AAN3-F1
#
_cell.length_a   1.000
_cell.length_b   1.000
_cell.length_c   1.000
_cell.angle_alpha   90.00
_cell.angle_beta   90.00
_cell.angle_gamma   90.00
#
_symmetry.space_group_name_H-M   'P 1'
#
loop_
_entity.id
_entity.type
_entity.pdbx_description
1 polymer ?
#
loop_
_entity_poly.entity_id
_entity_poly.type
_entity_poly.pdbx_seq_one_letter_code
_entity_poly.pdbx_strand_id
1 'polypeptide(L)'
;MEKLVAELKKLVELKEDIDRGDVVLIAAENPQMLAFAVITDIVRDTGRKDPWWHVSMRMLSVPLQSVTWTLRTEQMCGREIFTMGGDKRFMAPVRILPTNQGKADSNGPAPTDEGSSKKQGPGLRIVK
;
A
#
# COMPACT_ATOMS: atom_id res chain seq x y z
N MET A 1 15.31 1.84 -19.81
CA MET A 1 14.18 1.71 -18.84
C MET A 1 13.16 2.86 -18.90
N GLU A 2 13.60 4.11 -18.94
CA GLU A 2 12.83 5.36 -18.78
C GLU A 2 11.68 5.49 -19.80
N LYS A 3 11.96 5.18 -21.08
CA LYS A 3 10.95 5.18 -22.15
C LYS A 3 9.84 4.15 -21.89
N LEU A 4 10.20 2.95 -21.43
CA LEU A 4 9.23 1.90 -21.11
C LEU A 4 8.29 2.34 -19.98
N VAL A 5 8.85 2.93 -18.92
CA VAL A 5 8.06 3.48 -17.81
C VAL A 5 7.10 4.58 -18.28
N ALA A 6 7.57 5.48 -19.16
CA ALA A 6 6.73 6.55 -19.71
C ALA A 6 5.55 6.01 -20.53
N GLU A 7 5.75 4.93 -21.31
CA GLU A 7 4.67 4.27 -22.04
C GLU A 7 3.70 3.54 -21.09
N LEU A 8 4.22 2.83 -20.08
CA LEU A 8 3.37 2.14 -19.09
C LEU A 8 2.46 3.10 -18.33
N LYS A 9 2.96 4.29 -17.97
CA LYS A 9 2.18 5.37 -17.32
C LYS A 9 1.00 5.87 -18.17
N LYS A 10 1.03 5.71 -19.49
CA LYS A 10 -0.08 6.07 -20.39
C LYS A 10 -1.15 4.98 -20.48
N LEU A 11 -0.76 3.73 -20.21
CA LEU A 11 -1.61 2.54 -20.40
C LEU A 11 -2.27 2.07 -19.10
N VAL A 12 -1.69 2.40 -17.95
CA VAL A 12 -2.10 1.91 -16.64
C VAL A 12 -2.27 3.06 -15.66
N GLU A 13 -3.37 3.06 -14.91
CA GLU A 13 -3.59 4.00 -13.81
C GLU A 13 -2.69 3.60 -12.62
N LEU A 14 -1.58 4.31 -12.48
CA LEU A 14 -0.66 4.14 -11.35
C LEU A 14 -1.17 4.95 -10.15
N LYS A 15 -1.06 4.34 -8.98
CA LYS A 15 -1.38 4.96 -7.69
C LYS A 15 -0.09 5.55 -7.07
N GLU A 16 -0.21 6.60 -6.24
CA GLU A 16 0.95 7.26 -5.62
C GLU A 16 1.30 6.72 -4.23
N ASP A 17 0.35 6.07 -3.57
CA ASP A 17 0.47 5.46 -2.26
C ASP A 17 0.33 3.93 -2.38
N ILE A 18 0.79 3.21 -1.36
CA ILE A 18 0.85 1.76 -1.37
C ILE A 18 0.37 1.22 -0.02
N ASP A 19 -0.50 0.21 -0.07
CA ASP A 19 -1.01 -0.49 1.11
C ASP A 19 -0.98 -2.01 0.91
N ARG A 20 -1.15 -2.76 1.99
CA ARG A 20 -1.27 -4.22 1.96
C ARG A 20 -2.48 -4.63 1.12
N GLY A 21 -2.27 -5.59 0.22
CA GLY A 21 -3.28 -6.07 -0.72
C GLY A 21 -3.29 -5.33 -2.05
N ASP A 22 -2.59 -4.20 -2.18
CA ASP A 22 -2.43 -3.54 -3.48
C ASP A 22 -1.62 -4.43 -4.43
N VAL A 23 -1.95 -4.33 -5.72
CA VAL A 23 -1.17 -4.96 -6.79
C VAL A 23 -0.19 -3.96 -7.34
N VAL A 24 1.05 -4.37 -7.57
CA VAL A 24 2.11 -3.52 -8.13
C VAL A 24 2.56 -4.05 -9.49
N LEU A 25 2.91 -3.15 -10.39
CA LEU A 25 3.60 -3.45 -11.64
C LEU A 25 5.09 -3.19 -11.47
N ILE A 26 5.88 -4.19 -11.83
CA ILE A 26 7.33 -4.19 -11.71
C ILE A 26 7.93 -4.33 -13.11
N ALA A 27 8.82 -3.41 -13.47
CA ALA A 27 9.63 -3.48 -14.67
C ALA A 27 11.12 -3.54 -14.30
N ALA A 28 11.85 -4.53 -14.82
CA ALA A 28 13.29 -4.68 -14.64
C ALA A 28 13.98 -4.82 -15.99
N GLU A 29 15.20 -4.28 -16.11
CA GLU A 29 15.96 -4.31 -17.36
C GLU A 29 16.75 -5.61 -17.52
N ASN A 30 17.29 -6.17 -16.43
CA ASN A 30 18.11 -7.38 -16.45
C ASN A 30 17.78 -8.32 -15.26
N PRO A 31 17.31 -9.55 -15.53
CA PRO A 31 16.71 -9.95 -16.80
C PRO A 31 15.51 -9.05 -17.11
N GLN A 32 15.22 -8.85 -18.40
CA GLN A 32 14.07 -8.05 -18.80
C GLN A 32 12.80 -8.74 -18.28
N MET A 33 12.11 -8.08 -17.35
CA MET A 33 10.97 -8.65 -16.65
C MET A 33 9.89 -7.59 -16.49
N LEU A 34 8.66 -7.97 -16.84
CA LEU A 34 7.46 -7.23 -16.52
C LEU A 34 6.54 -8.16 -15.74
N ALA A 35 6.23 -7.81 -14.50
CA ALA A 35 5.48 -8.69 -13.61
C ALA A 35 4.51 -7.91 -12.73
N PHE A 36 3.40 -8.57 -12.38
CA PHE A 36 2.53 -8.14 -11.30
C PHE A 36 2.86 -8.87 -10.01
N ALA A 37 2.73 -8.18 -8.88
CA ALA A 37 2.83 -8.78 -7.56
C ALA A 37 1.79 -8.18 -6.62
N VAL A 38 1.36 -8.93 -5.61
CA VAL A 38 0.49 -8.43 -4.54
C VAL A 38 1.34 -8.12 -3.32
N ILE A 39 1.14 -6.95 -2.74
CA ILE A 39 1.80 -6.56 -1.49
C ILE A 39 1.22 -7.35 -0.33
N THR A 40 2.09 -8.06 0.39
CA THR A 40 1.69 -8.83 1.57
C THR A 40 2.04 -8.15 2.88
N ASP A 41 3.11 -7.35 2.90
CA ASP A 41 3.56 -6.62 4.09
C ASP A 41 4.46 -5.44 3.75
N ILE A 42 4.44 -4.40 4.59
CA ILE A 42 5.29 -3.21 4.48
C ILE A 42 5.80 -2.84 5.88
N VAL A 43 7.11 -2.94 6.08
CA VAL A 43 7.74 -2.68 7.39
C VAL A 43 8.82 -1.62 7.25
N ARG A 44 8.86 -0.66 8.18
CA ARG A 44 9.90 0.37 8.19
C ARG A 44 11.27 -0.23 8.56
N ASP A 45 12.31 0.07 7.77
CA ASP A 45 13.70 -0.21 8.18
C ASP A 45 14.14 0.88 9.17
N THR A 46 14.25 0.49 10.44
CA THR A 46 14.66 1.38 11.55
C THR A 46 16.18 1.54 11.65
N GLY A 47 16.96 0.77 10.90
CA GLY A 47 18.42 0.85 10.88
C GLY A 47 18.98 1.96 9.98
N ARG A 48 18.12 2.65 9.21
CA ARG A 48 18.51 3.72 8.27
C ARG A 48 17.89 5.06 8.69
N LYS A 49 18.66 6.15 8.53
CA LYS A 49 18.18 7.51 8.79
C LYS A 49 17.09 7.94 7.80
N ASP A 50 17.23 7.52 6.55
CA ASP A 50 16.29 7.83 5.47
C ASP A 50 15.07 6.90 5.48
N PRO A 51 14.00 7.27 4.76
CA PRO A 51 12.79 6.47 4.69
C PRO A 51 12.84 5.22 3.83
N TRP A 52 13.55 4.21 4.35
CA TRP A 52 13.65 2.87 3.78
C TRP A 52 12.62 1.91 4.37
N TRP A 53 12.09 1.05 3.52
CA TRP A 53 11.02 0.11 3.85
C TRP A 53 11.38 -1.27 3.32
N HIS A 54 11.14 -2.30 4.13
CA HIS A 54 11.08 -3.69 3.69
C HIS A 54 9.69 -3.96 3.13
N VAL A 55 9.61 -4.22 1.83
CA VAL A 55 8.35 -4.51 1.15
C VAL A 55 8.34 -5.98 0.76
N SER A 56 7.41 -6.74 1.34
CA SER A 56 7.20 -8.15 1.01
C SER A 56 6.03 -8.29 0.04
N MET A 57 6.27 -9.07 -1.02
CA MET A 57 5.30 -9.25 -2.10
C MET A 57 5.27 -10.69 -2.61
N ARG A 58 4.09 -11.10 -3.10
CA ARG A 58 3.90 -12.36 -3.83
C ARG A 58 3.74 -12.06 -5.31
N MET A 59 4.70 -12.54 -6.10
CA MET A 59 4.66 -12.43 -7.56
C MET A 59 3.48 -13.23 -8.10
N LEU A 60 2.71 -12.66 -9.03
CA LEU A 60 1.58 -13.31 -9.70
C LEU A 60 2.01 -14.11 -10.95
N SER A 61 3.32 -14.23 -11.20
CA SER A 61 3.89 -15.11 -12.22
C SER A 61 3.88 -16.58 -11.79
N VAL A 62 3.97 -17.52 -12.74
CA VAL A 62 4.18 -18.95 -12.45
C VAL A 62 5.68 -19.28 -12.59
N PRO A 63 6.34 -19.85 -11.56
CA PRO A 63 5.82 -20.14 -10.23
C PRO A 63 5.67 -18.86 -9.39
N LEU A 64 4.73 -18.87 -8.43
CA LEU A 64 4.56 -17.76 -7.49
C LEU A 64 5.84 -17.65 -6.65
N GLN A 65 6.50 -16.50 -6.72
CA GLN A 65 7.73 -16.23 -5.95
C GLN A 65 7.43 -15.24 -4.82
N SER A 66 7.94 -15.52 -3.62
CA SER A 66 7.95 -14.59 -2.50
C SER A 66 9.26 -13.81 -2.52
N VAL A 67 9.20 -12.48 -2.60
CA VAL A 67 10.39 -11.61 -2.62
C VAL A 67 10.24 -10.45 -1.63
N THR A 68 11.34 -10.03 -1.03
CA THR A 68 11.40 -8.86 -0.13
C THR A 68 12.49 -7.90 -0.61
N TRP A 69 12.12 -6.65 -0.88
CA TRP A 69 13.05 -5.60 -1.31
C TRP A 69 13.12 -4.47 -0.28
N THR A 70 14.29 -3.82 -0.17
CA THR A 70 14.46 -2.62 0.65
C THR A 70 14.43 -1.40 -0.26
N LEU A 71 13.36 -0.61 -0.18
CA LEU A 71 13.08 0.51 -1.09
C LEU A 71 12.84 1.80 -0.32
N ARG A 72 13.12 2.93 -0.96
CA ARG A 72 12.70 4.27 -0.48
C ARG A 72 11.26 4.57 -0.90
N THR A 73 10.61 5.51 -0.21
CA THR A 73 9.24 5.94 -0.54
C THR A 73 9.08 6.30 -2.02
N GLU A 74 9.98 7.11 -2.58
CA GLU A 74 9.92 7.52 -3.99
C GLU A 74 10.01 6.34 -4.98
N GLN A 75 10.69 5.25 -4.59
CA GLN A 75 10.88 4.05 -5.40
C GLN A 75 9.64 3.16 -5.41
N MET A 76 9.05 2.92 -4.24
CA MET A 76 7.86 2.04 -4.13
C MET A 76 6.60 2.71 -4.69
N CYS A 77 6.54 4.03 -4.72
CA CYS A 77 5.44 4.84 -5.25
C CYS A 77 5.56 5.15 -6.76
N GLY A 78 6.57 4.61 -7.48
CA GLY A 78 6.73 4.84 -8.92
C GLY A 78 7.15 6.25 -9.32
N ARG A 79 7.78 7.00 -8.41
CA ARG A 79 8.24 8.38 -8.62
C ARG A 79 9.68 8.44 -9.15
N GLU A 80 10.50 7.42 -8.90
CA GLU A 80 11.86 7.31 -9.46
C GLU A 80 12.19 5.92 -10.02
N ILE A 81 13.15 5.88 -10.95
CA ILE A 81 13.85 4.64 -11.37
C ILE A 81 15.05 4.45 -10.45
N PHE A 82 15.31 3.21 -10.06
CA PHE A 82 16.38 2.89 -9.13
C PHE A 82 17.23 1.72 -9.61
N THR A 83 18.40 1.56 -9.02
CA THR A 83 19.34 0.49 -9.36
C THR A 83 19.46 -0.49 -8.20
N MET A 84 19.28 -1.78 -8.46
CA MET A 84 19.57 -2.86 -7.51
C MET A 84 20.39 -3.94 -8.20
N GLY A 85 21.56 -4.26 -7.63
CA GLY A 85 22.46 -5.27 -8.20
C GLY A 85 23.15 -4.85 -9.50
N GLY A 86 23.27 -3.54 -9.77
CA GLY A 86 23.80 -3.01 -11.03
C GLY A 86 22.74 -2.76 -12.10
N ASP A 87 21.52 -3.26 -11.91
CA ASP A 87 20.45 -3.19 -12.90
C ASP A 87 19.37 -2.18 -12.54
N LYS A 88 18.91 -1.42 -13.55
CA LYS A 88 17.81 -0.46 -13.42
C LYS A 88 16.47 -1.18 -13.29
N ARG A 89 15.64 -0.67 -12.39
CA ARG A 89 14.32 -1.20 -12.02
C ARG A 89 13.32 -0.08 -11.78
N PHE A 90 12.05 -0.41 -11.95
CA PHE A 90 10.90 0.43 -11.71
C PHE A 90 9.78 -0.38 -11.04
N MET A 91 9.10 0.23 -10.08
CA MET A 91 7.99 -0.38 -9.34
C MET A 91 6.93 0.69 -9.10
N ALA A 92 5.65 0.35 -9.28
CA ALA A 92 4.55 1.23 -8.94
C ALA A 92 3.29 0.43 -8.55
N PRO A 93 2.48 0.90 -7.59
CA PRO A 93 1.17 0.32 -7.33
C PRO A 93 0.21 0.62 -8.48
N VAL A 94 -0.59 -0.38 -8.82
CA VAL A 94 -1.54 -0.39 -9.93
C VAL A 94 -2.93 -0.64 -9.38
N ARG A 95 -3.88 0.17 -9.86
CA ARG A 95 -5.29 -0.06 -9.65
C ARG A 95 -5.81 -1.05 -10.69
N ILE A 96 -6.23 -2.24 -10.26
CA ILE A 96 -6.79 -3.28 -11.16
C ILE A 96 -8.32 -3.22 -11.23
N LEU A 97 -8.98 -2.70 -10.20
CA LEU A 97 -10.42 -2.51 -10.17
C LEU A 97 -10.75 -1.03 -10.36
N PRO A 98 -11.71 -0.66 -11.23
CA PRO A 98 -12.16 0.72 -11.34
C PRO A 98 -12.65 1.19 -9.98
N THR A 99 -12.17 2.36 -9.54
CA THR A 99 -12.78 3.04 -8.40
C THR A 99 -14.18 3.41 -8.84
N ASN A 100 -15.20 2.76 -8.29
CA ASN A 100 -16.52 3.38 -8.29
C ASN A 100 -16.34 4.72 -7.56
N GLN A 101 -16.27 5.83 -8.29
CA GLN A 101 -16.46 7.16 -7.72
C GLN A 101 -17.94 7.28 -7.32
N GLY A 102 -18.34 6.48 -6.33
CA GLY A 102 -19.61 6.55 -5.66
C GLY A 102 -19.43 7.40 -4.41
N LYS A 103 -20.09 8.55 -4.43
CA LYS A 103 -20.38 9.49 -3.32
C LYS A 103 -19.87 9.07 -1.94
N ALA A 104 -19.16 10.00 -1.31
CA ALA A 104 -19.06 10.06 0.14
C ALA A 104 -20.46 9.99 0.75
N ASP A 105 -20.85 8.81 1.24
CA ASP A 105 -21.94 8.69 2.19
C ASP A 105 -21.43 9.26 3.51
N SER A 106 -21.72 10.54 3.70
CA SER A 106 -21.71 11.21 4.98
C SER A 106 -22.70 10.48 5.90
N ASN A 107 -22.23 9.46 6.61
CA ASN A 107 -22.88 8.96 7.82
C ASN A 107 -21.81 8.41 8.77
N GLY A 108 -20.90 9.31 9.18
CA GLY A 108 -20.26 9.15 10.49
C GLY A 108 -21.26 9.60 11.55
N PRO A 109 -21.49 8.83 12.63
CA PRO A 109 -22.22 9.36 13.77
C PRO A 109 -21.37 10.48 14.39
N ALA A 110 -21.98 11.65 14.57
CA ALA A 110 -21.34 12.81 15.17
C ALA A 110 -20.84 12.47 16.60
N PRO A 111 -19.68 12.99 17.01
CA PRO A 111 -19.24 12.88 18.40
C PRO A 111 -20.09 13.85 19.24
N THR A 112 -20.87 13.33 20.18
CA THR A 112 -21.41 14.13 21.28
C THR A 112 -20.57 13.83 22.51
N ASP A 113 -19.64 14.74 22.78
CA ASP A 113 -18.99 14.87 24.08
C ASP A 113 -19.58 16.13 24.71
N GLU A 114 -20.29 15.98 25.83
CA GLU A 114 -20.25 16.92 26.96
C GLU A 114 -21.07 16.35 28.12
N GLY A 115 -20.38 16.03 29.21
CA GLY A 115 -20.95 15.40 30.40
C GLY A 115 -21.62 16.36 31.38
N SER A 116 -22.32 15.78 32.36
CA SER A 116 -22.45 16.34 33.71
C SER A 116 -23.01 15.32 34.72
N SER A 117 -22.09 14.87 35.59
CA SER A 117 -22.21 14.56 37.02
C SER A 117 -23.59 14.40 37.71
N LYS A 118 -23.59 13.36 38.58
CA LYS A 118 -24.01 13.31 40.00
C LYS A 118 -25.29 12.53 40.38
N LYS A 119 -25.03 11.48 41.19
CA LYS A 119 -25.57 11.11 42.53
C LYS A 119 -26.46 9.87 42.66
N GLN A 120 -25.91 8.92 43.44
CA GLN A 120 -26.47 8.20 44.60
C GLN A 120 -27.64 7.21 44.38
N GLY A 121 -27.42 5.93 44.77
CA GLY A 121 -28.44 4.87 44.88
C GLY A 121 -29.37 5.04 46.11
N PRO A 122 -30.01 3.99 46.68
CA PRO A 122 -29.96 2.55 46.37
C PRO A 122 -31.33 1.81 46.26
N GLY A 123 -31.32 0.58 45.74
CA GLY A 123 -32.18 -0.56 46.15
C GLY A 123 -33.56 -0.75 45.47
N LEU A 124 -33.81 -1.95 44.91
CA LEU A 124 -34.79 -2.90 45.47
C LEU A 124 -34.70 -4.30 44.83
N ARG A 125 -35.11 -5.28 45.66
CA ARG A 125 -35.02 -6.74 45.58
C ARG A 125 -35.74 -7.41 44.40
N ILE A 126 -35.14 -8.50 43.94
CA ILE A 126 -35.80 -9.60 43.21
C ILE A 126 -36.71 -10.37 44.18
N VAL A 127 -37.95 -10.64 43.77
CA VAL A 127 -38.79 -11.70 44.36
C VAL A 127 -39.32 -12.58 43.25
N LYS A 128 -39.33 -13.87 43.55
CA LYS A 128 -39.89 -14.98 42.77
C LYS A 128 -41.41 -15.01 42.88
#